data_AF-A0A7C5DTS0-F1
#
_entry.id   AF-A0A7C5DTS0-F1
#
_cell.length_a   1.000
_cell.length_b   1.000
_cell.length_c   1.000
_cell.angle_alpha   90.00
_cell.angle_beta   90.00
_cell.angle_gamma   90.00
#
_symmetry.space_group_name_H-M   'P 1'
#
loop_
_entity.id
_entity.type
_entity.pdbx_description
1 polymer ?
#
loop_
_entity_poly.entity_id
_entity_poly.type
_entity_poly.pdbx_seq_one_letter_code
_entity_poly.pdbx_strand_id
1 'polypeptide(L)'
;MSDKIRIDVLTLDSVQCAACGYMMESIAALPEDVQEVIDYTEWSIKTKEGIGMFTYLKGKVLPTICIEEDLVFQSMIPQYEELIDALAERAGSDELRDRILSLRDEGFDFDNIKQNLDKAGSGKKTRMDI
;
A
#
# COMPACT_ATOMS: atom_id res chain seq x y z
N MET A 1 11.21 7.87 15.78
CA MET A 1 10.61 8.41 14.55
C MET A 1 10.87 7.33 13.52
N SER A 2 9.84 6.72 12.97
CA SER A 2 10.05 5.60 12.04
C SER A 2 10.51 6.19 10.70
N ASP A 3 11.73 5.85 10.26
CA ASP A 3 12.28 6.16 8.93
C ASP A 3 11.55 5.38 7.80
N LYS A 4 10.25 5.08 8.00
CA LYS A 4 9.46 4.26 7.10
C LYS A 4 8.59 5.14 6.23
N ILE A 5 8.50 4.78 4.96
CA ILE A 5 7.61 5.42 4.00
C ILE A 5 6.17 5.00 4.31
N ARG A 6 5.31 5.98 4.55
CA ARG A 6 3.90 5.76 4.83
C ARG A 6 3.13 5.53 3.54
N ILE A 7 2.31 4.48 3.53
CA ILE A 7 1.42 4.14 2.42
C ILE A 7 -0.01 3.97 2.94
N ASP A 8 -0.96 4.68 2.35
CA ASP A 8 -2.38 4.59 2.69
C ASP A 8 -3.15 4.04 1.48
N VAL A 9 -3.76 2.86 1.63
CA VAL A 9 -4.54 2.23 0.55
C VAL A 9 -6.02 2.44 0.81
N LEU A 10 -6.64 3.31 0.03
CA LEU A 10 -8.06 3.58 0.08
C LEU A 10 -8.80 2.47 -0.69
N THR A 11 -9.66 1.73 -0.01
CA THR A 11 -10.40 0.61 -0.60
C THR A 11 -11.90 0.67 -0.29
N LEU A 12 -12.69 -0.08 -1.07
CA LEU A 12 -14.04 -0.44 -0.64
C LEU A 12 -13.97 -1.63 0.32
N ASP A 13 -13.40 -2.73 -0.15
CA ASP A 13 -13.27 -3.98 0.61
C ASP A 13 -12.21 -4.89 -0.05
N SER A 14 -11.02 -5.04 0.53
CA SER A 14 -9.99 -5.93 -0.02
C SER A 14 -10.35 -7.42 -0.02
N VAL A 15 -11.36 -7.85 0.76
CA VAL A 15 -11.77 -9.26 0.85
C VAL A 15 -12.78 -9.61 -0.24
N GLN A 16 -13.69 -8.69 -0.56
CA GLN A 16 -14.81 -8.94 -1.48
C GLN A 16 -14.65 -8.27 -2.85
N CYS A 17 -13.87 -7.20 -2.94
CA CYS A 17 -13.61 -6.51 -4.21
C CYS A 17 -12.26 -6.94 -4.77
N ALA A 18 -12.27 -7.67 -5.89
CA ALA A 18 -11.07 -8.21 -6.53
C ALA A 18 -10.00 -7.13 -6.82
N ALA A 19 -10.40 -5.97 -7.35
CA ALA A 19 -9.46 -4.88 -7.62
C ALA A 19 -8.82 -4.32 -6.34
N CYS A 20 -9.57 -4.23 -5.24
CA CYS A 20 -9.02 -3.80 -3.94
C CYS A 20 -8.05 -4.85 -3.38
N GLY A 21 -8.38 -6.14 -3.53
CA GLY A 21 -7.50 -7.24 -3.17
C GLY A 21 -6.17 -7.18 -3.92
N TYR A 22 -6.21 -7.09 -5.26
CA TYR A 22 -5.00 -6.97 -6.07
C TYR A 22 -4.14 -5.75 -5.73
N MET A 23 -4.77 -4.63 -5.36
CA MET A 23 -4.04 -3.45 -4.92
C MET A 23 -3.26 -3.72 -3.62
N MET A 24 -3.90 -4.35 -2.63
CA MET A 24 -3.23 -4.74 -1.38
C MET A 24 -2.14 -5.78 -1.62
N GLU A 25 -2.40 -6.77 -2.47
CA GLU A 25 -1.43 -7.79 -2.86
C GLU A 25 -0.19 -7.20 -3.54
N SER A 26 -0.36 -6.16 -4.39
CA SER A 26 0.78 -5.50 -5.05
C SER A 26 1.80 -4.91 -4.07
N ILE A 27 1.33 -4.40 -2.93
CA ILE A 27 2.19 -3.88 -1.86
C ILE A 27 2.71 -5.01 -0.98
N ALA A 28 1.87 -6.00 -0.66
CA ALA A 28 2.25 -7.12 0.20
C ALA A 28 3.28 -8.06 -0.46
N ALA A 29 3.34 -8.08 -1.79
CA ALA A 29 4.28 -8.88 -2.56
C ALA A 29 5.67 -8.23 -2.72
N LEU A 30 5.84 -6.97 -2.27
CA LEU A 30 7.16 -6.34 -2.27
C LEU A 30 8.14 -7.13 -1.38
N PRO A 31 9.43 -7.23 -1.76
CA PRO A 31 10.46 -7.95 -1.02
C PRO A 31 10.53 -7.56 0.46
N GLU A 32 11.00 -8.47 1.31
CA GLU A 32 11.11 -8.25 2.76
C GLU A 32 11.90 -6.97 3.09
N ASP A 33 12.99 -6.72 2.36
CA ASP A 33 13.79 -5.49 2.47
C ASP A 33 12.97 -4.20 2.28
N VAL A 34 12.00 -4.21 1.36
CA VAL A 34 11.09 -3.07 1.16
C VAL A 34 10.05 -3.04 2.29
N GLN A 35 9.52 -4.20 2.71
CA GLN A 35 8.57 -4.30 3.83
C GLN A 35 9.14 -3.74 5.15
N GLU A 36 10.47 -3.80 5.34
CA GLU A 36 11.13 -3.21 6.51
C GLU A 36 11.06 -1.68 6.52
N VAL A 37 11.07 -1.05 5.35
CA VAL A 37 11.16 0.41 5.19
C VAL A 37 9.84 1.07 4.79
N ILE A 38 8.75 0.31 4.68
CA ILE A 38 7.40 0.85 4.47
C ILE A 38 6.50 0.57 5.66
N ASP A 39 5.48 1.40 5.84
CA ASP A 39 4.36 1.17 6.73
C ASP A 39 3.07 1.45 5.96
N TYR A 40 2.29 0.41 5.70
CA TYR A 40 1.09 0.51 4.88
C TYR A 40 -0.19 0.10 5.61
N THR A 41 -1.25 0.88 5.42
CA THR A 41 -2.56 0.66 6.05
C THR A 41 -3.69 0.68 5.04
N GLU A 42 -4.60 -0.29 5.14
CA GLU A 42 -5.86 -0.27 4.39
C GLU A 42 -6.91 0.61 5.08
N TRP A 43 -7.52 1.51 4.32
CA TRP A 43 -8.65 2.34 4.74
C TRP A 43 -9.90 2.00 3.94
N SER A 44 -10.71 1.11 4.50
CA SER A 44 -12.00 0.75 3.92
C SER A 44 -13.04 1.83 4.15
N ILE A 45 -13.63 2.36 3.07
CA ILE A 45 -14.74 3.33 3.13
C ILE A 45 -16.05 2.74 3.70
N LYS A 46 -16.07 1.45 4.07
CA LYS A 46 -17.17 0.86 4.84
C LYS A 46 -17.12 1.28 6.32
N THR A 47 -15.99 1.79 6.79
CA THR A 47 -15.78 2.27 8.16
C THR A 47 -15.80 3.79 8.25
N LYS A 48 -16.13 4.34 9.43
CA LYS A 48 -16.10 5.80 9.66
C LYS A 48 -14.68 6.35 9.51
N GLU A 49 -13.69 5.61 10.01
CA GLU A 49 -12.28 5.95 9.93
C GLU A 49 -11.81 5.99 8.48
N GLY A 50 -12.19 4.99 7.67
CA GLY A 50 -11.85 4.96 6.25
C GLY A 50 -12.53 6.05 5.43
N ILE A 51 -13.78 6.42 5.73
CA ILE A 51 -14.44 7.59 5.11
C ILE A 51 -13.70 8.89 5.49
N GLY A 52 -13.28 9.01 6.75
CA GLY A 52 -12.48 10.13 7.24
C GLY A 52 -11.16 10.25 6.48
N MET A 53 -10.42 9.15 6.35
CA MET A 53 -9.16 9.11 5.61
C MET A 53 -9.33 9.36 4.12
N PHE A 54 -10.36 8.79 3.49
CA PHE A 54 -10.69 9.05 2.09
C PHE A 54 -10.93 10.54 1.84
N THR A 55 -11.62 11.22 2.77
CA THR A 55 -11.87 12.66 2.69
C THR A 55 -10.60 13.47 2.94
N TYR A 56 -9.81 13.10 3.96
CA TYR A 56 -8.55 13.77 4.32
C TYR A 56 -7.54 13.73 3.17
N LEU A 57 -7.33 12.56 2.58
CA LEU A 57 -6.43 12.34 1.44
C LEU A 57 -7.02 12.80 0.10
N LYS A 58 -8.24 13.37 0.10
CA LYS A 58 -8.95 13.86 -1.09
C LYS A 58 -9.12 12.79 -2.17
N GLY A 59 -9.36 11.56 -1.75
CA GLY A 59 -9.63 10.43 -2.63
C GLY A 59 -10.80 10.72 -3.57
N LYS A 60 -10.70 10.26 -4.82
CA LYS A 60 -11.74 10.43 -5.85
C LYS A 60 -12.30 9.11 -6.37
N VAL A 61 -11.44 8.09 -6.43
CA VAL A 61 -11.75 6.77 -6.97
C VAL A 61 -11.15 5.68 -6.07
N LEU A 62 -11.63 4.46 -6.21
CA LEU A 62 -11.17 3.29 -5.46
C LEU A 62 -10.84 2.15 -6.44
N PRO A 63 -9.85 1.30 -6.13
CA PRO A 63 -8.86 1.47 -5.06
C PRO A 63 -7.86 2.60 -5.39
N THR A 64 -7.30 3.25 -4.37
CA THR A 64 -6.24 4.27 -4.55
C THR A 64 -5.10 4.04 -3.57
N ILE A 65 -3.86 4.04 -4.04
CA ILE A 65 -2.66 4.06 -3.19
C ILE A 65 -2.19 5.51 -3.03
N CYS A 66 -1.99 5.90 -1.77
CA CYS A 66 -1.35 7.15 -1.42
C CYS A 66 0.01 6.86 -0.77
N ILE A 67 1.05 7.63 -1.11
CA ILE A 67 2.39 7.49 -0.53
C ILE A 67 2.78 8.86 0.01
N GLU A 68 3.11 8.96 1.30
CA GLU A 68 3.37 10.24 1.97
C GLU A 68 2.26 11.27 1.70
N GLU A 69 1.00 10.86 1.85
CA GLU A 69 -0.23 11.67 1.61
C GLU A 69 -0.50 12.06 0.14
N ASP A 70 0.39 11.78 -0.80
CA ASP A 70 0.17 12.01 -2.23
C ASP A 70 -0.67 10.90 -2.87
N LEU A 71 -1.64 11.26 -3.71
CA LEU A 71 -2.43 10.30 -4.52
C LEU A 71 -1.62 9.81 -5.72
N VAL A 72 -0.92 8.67 -5.57
CA VAL A 72 0.01 8.15 -6.59
C VAL A 72 -0.70 7.26 -7.62
N PHE A 73 -1.39 6.20 -7.17
CA PHE A 73 -2.06 5.25 -8.06
C PHE A 73 -3.56 5.26 -7.83
N GLN A 74 -4.32 5.80 -8.79
CA GLN A 74 -5.77 6.00 -8.69
C GLN A 74 -6.51 5.07 -9.65
N SER A 75 -7.21 4.06 -9.11
CA SER A 75 -7.96 3.05 -9.88
C SER A 75 -7.10 2.30 -10.93
N MET A 76 -5.79 2.25 -10.73
CA MET A 76 -4.82 1.57 -11.58
C MET A 76 -3.88 0.79 -10.66
N ILE A 77 -3.78 -0.52 -10.85
CA ILE A 77 -2.92 -1.39 -10.05
C ILE A 77 -1.49 -1.23 -10.59
N PRO A 78 -0.52 -0.79 -9.77
CA PRO A 78 0.84 -0.56 -10.23
C PRO A 78 1.53 -1.89 -10.57
N GLN A 79 2.47 -1.83 -11.50
CA GLN A 79 3.49 -2.87 -11.66
C GLN A 79 4.57 -2.73 -10.57
N TYR A 80 5.39 -3.77 -10.40
CA TYR A 80 6.47 -3.79 -9.42
C TYR A 80 7.40 -2.57 -9.54
N GLU A 81 7.95 -2.37 -10.74
CA GLU A 81 8.90 -1.29 -11.00
C GLU A 81 8.30 0.09 -10.74
N GLU A 82 7.03 0.30 -11.10
CA GLU A 82 6.33 1.57 -10.88
C GLU A 82 6.17 1.85 -9.38
N LEU A 83 5.89 0.83 -8.59
CA LEU A 83 5.75 0.95 -7.14
C LEU A 83 7.11 1.23 -6.48
N ILE A 84 8.16 0.53 -6.90
CA ILE A 84 9.55 0.78 -6.43
C ILE A 84 10.00 2.20 -6.77
N ASP A 85 9.79 2.65 -8.01
CA ASP A 85 10.17 4.00 -8.44
C ASP A 85 9.41 5.07 -7.64
N ALA A 86 8.11 4.85 -7.39
CA ALA A 86 7.29 5.78 -6.60
C ALA A 86 7.71 5.87 -5.12
N LEU A 87 8.16 4.76 -4.54
CA LEU A 87 8.72 4.71 -3.18
C LEU A 87 10.09 5.38 -3.13
N ALA A 88 10.96 5.11 -4.11
CA ALA A 88 12.29 5.71 -4.19
C ALA A 88 12.23 7.25 -4.34
N GLU A 89 11.28 7.77 -5.14
CA GLU A 89 11.04 9.21 -5.29
C GLU A 89 10.70 9.90 -3.95
N ARG A 90 10.07 9.16 -3.04
CA ARG A 90 9.59 9.65 -1.73
C ARG A 90 10.46 9.18 -0.57
N ALA A 91 11.61 8.59 -0.84
CA ALA A 91 12.55 8.19 0.19
C ALA A 91 13.09 9.41 0.95
N GLY A 92 13.13 9.32 2.27
CA GLY A 92 13.60 10.41 3.14
C GLY A 92 15.12 10.66 3.12
N SER A 93 15.90 9.77 2.51
CA SER A 93 17.36 9.90 2.35
C SER A 93 17.87 9.27 1.06
N ASP A 94 19.05 9.69 0.60
CA ASP A 94 19.72 9.12 -0.57
C ASP A 94 20.04 7.63 -0.37
N GLU A 95 20.44 7.23 0.84
CA GLU A 95 20.74 5.82 1.15
C GLU A 95 19.49 4.94 1.07
N LEU A 96 18.35 5.43 1.55
CA LEU A 96 17.08 4.71 1.47
C LEU A 96 16.61 4.60 0.01
N ARG A 97 16.72 5.69 -0.76
CA ARG A 97 16.42 5.69 -2.20
C ARG A 97 17.25 4.63 -2.92
N ASP A 98 18.56 4.63 -2.72
CA ASP A 98 19.48 3.74 -3.42
C ASP A 98 19.25 2.28 -3.01
N ARG A 99 18.91 2.02 -1.73
CA ARG A 99 18.48 0.69 -1.26
C ARG A 99 17.21 0.23 -1.99
N ILE A 100 16.18 1.06 -2.06
CA ILE A 100 14.91 0.71 -2.74
C ILE A 100 15.15 0.46 -4.24
N LEU A 101 15.93 1.32 -4.91
CA LEU A 101 16.23 1.16 -6.34
C LEU A 101 17.06 -0.09 -6.65
N SER A 102 17.94 -0.52 -5.74
CA SER A 102 18.70 -1.77 -5.94
C SER A 102 17.82 -3.01 -6.03
N LEU A 103 16.59 -2.94 -5.50
CA LEU A 103 15.62 -4.04 -5.50
C LEU A 103 14.72 -4.01 -6.74
N ARG A 104 14.86 -3.02 -7.63
CA ARG A 104 14.01 -2.88 -8.83
C ARG A 104 14.08 -4.10 -9.77
N ASP A 105 15.22 -4.78 -9.82
CA ASP A 105 15.42 -5.99 -10.63
C ASP A 105 15.04 -7.27 -9.88
N GLU A 106 14.83 -7.19 -8.57
CA GLU A 106 14.32 -8.30 -7.77
C GLU A 106 12.80 -8.36 -7.97
N GLY A 107 12.27 -9.49 -8.46
CA GLY A 107 10.82 -9.63 -8.65
C GLY A 107 10.04 -9.65 -7.32
N PHE A 108 8.73 -9.80 -7.43
CA PHE A 108 7.86 -9.98 -6.27
C PHE A 108 8.19 -11.26 -5.47
N ASP A 109 8.18 -11.15 -4.14
CA ASP A 109 8.22 -12.29 -3.23
C ASP A 109 6.79 -12.77 -2.93
N PHE A 110 6.39 -13.84 -3.60
CA PHE A 110 5.06 -14.42 -3.45
C PHE A 110 4.92 -15.32 -2.21
N ASP A 111 6.03 -15.76 -1.62
CA ASP A 111 6.00 -16.74 -0.52
C ASP A 111 5.45 -16.10 0.77
N ASN A 112 5.62 -14.79 0.93
CA ASN A 112 5.30 -14.06 2.16
C ASN A 112 4.06 -13.15 2.08
N ILE A 113 3.34 -13.11 0.95
CA ILE A 113 2.19 -12.22 0.72
C ILE A 113 1.16 -12.31 1.84
N LYS A 114 0.75 -13.52 2.22
CA LYS A 114 -0.28 -13.73 3.23
C LYS A 114 0.13 -13.15 4.59
N GLN A 115 1.38 -13.37 4.98
CA GLN A 115 1.92 -12.85 6.23
C GLN A 115 1.97 -11.32 6.22
N ASN A 116 2.34 -10.72 5.09
CA ASN A 116 2.41 -9.27 4.94
C ASN A 116 1.01 -8.63 4.99
N LEU A 117 0.02 -9.20 4.29
CA LEU A 117 -1.38 -8.76 4.37
C LEU A 117 -1.93 -8.82 5.80
N ASP A 118 -1.61 -9.90 6.53
CA ASP A 118 -2.03 -10.06 7.92
C ASP A 118 -1.39 -9.02 8.85
N LYS A 119 -0.10 -8.68 8.62
CA LYS A 119 0.62 -7.60 9.34
C LYS A 119 -0.05 -6.24 9.10
N ALA A 120 -0.41 -5.92 7.86
CA ALA A 120 -1.09 -4.68 7.51
C ALA A 120 -2.57 -4.64 7.91
N GLY A 121 -3.11 -5.76 8.40
CA GLY A 121 -4.51 -5.88 8.80
C GLY A 121 -5.49 -5.76 7.64
N SER A 122 -5.05 -6.11 6.42
CA SER A 122 -5.90 -6.14 5.23
C SER A 122 -7.16 -6.96 5.50
N GLY A 123 -8.33 -6.42 5.16
CA GLY A 123 -9.61 -7.08 5.33
C GLY A 123 -10.11 -7.17 6.78
N LYS A 124 -9.30 -6.87 7.79
CA LYS A 124 -9.71 -6.94 9.20
C LYS A 124 -10.72 -5.86 9.58
N LYS A 125 -10.73 -4.74 8.86
CA LYS A 125 -11.66 -3.61 9.06
C LYS A 125 -12.73 -3.49 7.99
N THR A 126 -12.79 -4.38 7.00
CA THR A 126 -13.77 -4.29 5.91
C THR A 126 -15.10 -4.96 6.27
N ARG A 127 -15.14 -5.78 7.32
CA ARG A 127 -16.31 -6.55 7.75
C ARG A 127 -17.03 -5.88 8.93
N MET A 128 -18.11 -5.17 8.63
CA MET A 128 -19.15 -4.79 9.60
C MET A 128 -20.25 -5.85 9.54
N ASP A 129 -20.02 -7.03 10.10
CA ASP A 129 -21.14 -7.92 10.39
C ASP A 129 -21.97 -7.23 11.49
N ILE A 130 -23.18 -6.81 11.14
CA ILE A 130 -24.24 -6.42 12.08
C ILE A 130 -24.81 -7.69 12.70
#